data_AF-A0A5M4A9R2-F1
#
_entry.id   AF-A0A5M4A9R2-F1
#
_cell.length_a   1.000
_cell.length_b   1.000
_cell.length_c   1.000
_cell.angle_alpha   90.00
_cell.angle_beta   90.00
_cell.angle_gamma   90.00
#
_symmetry.space_group_name_H-M   'P 1'
#
loop_
_entity.id
_entity.type
_entity.pdbx_description
1 polymer ?
#
loop_
_entity_poly.entity_id
_entity_poly.type
_entity_poly.pdbx_seq_one_letter_code
_entity_poly.pdbx_strand_id
1 'polypeptide(L)'
;MPFESNARHPQRGRYRTEIPGDKEVSEVIGLIRSLDINFTVYSTTINKMKYLPTIILLTIVVLNVFSQTNETIKQDSTNYGESIIDYFETPPEFPGGMDSLWCFIETNLNFNIINSQKDFGKVYSVFVIKSTGQVSSIKINPEYTRRAPGFLKDSIIENEIKRVLQLMPRWTPATQRNIPIRISFSLLFQIPYTDFKCKQLSNPTARYWKVDKPARFVYKGVKDTRKSIAMFVSEHMIWPSQDDCVGNILVRVLVDKTGKLSDYTIIRGLDGCRGFNEESLRLIKLMPDWTPAEINGKPVKSYYIIPIKFMF
;
A
#
# COMPACT_ATOMS: atom_id res chain seq x y z
N MET A 1 29.49 57.05 -60.86
CA MET A 1 29.06 58.14 -59.97
C MET A 1 29.02 57.59 -58.55
N PRO A 2 29.53 58.35 -57.58
CA PRO A 2 30.85 58.06 -56.99
C PRO A 2 30.70 57.93 -55.44
N PHE A 3 31.66 57.54 -54.61
CA PHE A 3 33.02 58.04 -54.36
C PHE A 3 33.60 57.11 -53.28
N GLU A 4 34.85 56.63 -53.43
CA GLU A 4 36.00 56.92 -52.53
C GLU A 4 35.85 56.45 -51.07
N SER A 5 36.87 55.96 -50.35
CA SER A 5 38.32 55.82 -50.49
C SER A 5 38.76 55.02 -49.22
N ASN A 6 39.97 54.58 -48.93
CA ASN A 6 41.29 54.86 -49.45
C ASN A 6 42.24 53.74 -48.99
N ALA A 7 43.30 53.54 -49.77
CA ALA A 7 44.32 52.52 -49.64
C ALA A 7 45.32 52.76 -48.49
N ARG A 8 46.07 51.70 -48.11
CA ARG A 8 47.54 51.71 -48.28
C ARG A 8 48.23 50.34 -48.08
N HIS A 9 49.25 50.16 -48.91
CA HIS A 9 50.08 48.99 -49.20
C HIS A 9 51.00 48.51 -48.07
N PRO A 10 51.47 47.24 -48.11
CA PRO A 10 52.65 46.75 -47.40
C PRO A 10 53.86 46.65 -48.35
N GLN A 11 55.10 46.78 -47.88
CA GLN A 11 56.27 46.13 -48.50
C GLN A 11 57.50 46.04 -47.57
N ARG A 12 58.07 44.82 -47.58
CA ARG A 12 59.49 44.42 -47.65
C ARG A 12 60.47 44.67 -46.51
N GLY A 13 61.27 43.63 -46.25
CA GLY A 13 62.70 43.76 -45.99
C GLY A 13 63.28 42.72 -45.02
N ARG A 14 63.79 41.59 -45.55
CA ARG A 14 64.78 40.72 -44.88
C ARG A 14 66.16 41.39 -44.90
N TYR A 15 67.03 41.08 -43.94
CA TYR A 15 68.49 40.76 -44.00
C TYR A 15 69.00 40.72 -42.53
N ARG A 16 69.32 39.57 -41.91
CA ARG A 16 70.50 38.65 -41.94
C ARG A 16 71.83 39.28 -41.50
N THR A 17 72.55 38.51 -40.65
CA THR A 17 74.02 38.31 -40.41
C THR A 17 74.43 38.61 -38.96
N GLU A 18 75.35 37.97 -38.21
CA GLU A 18 76.29 36.81 -38.24
C GLU A 18 76.93 36.80 -36.79
N ILE A 19 77.17 35.67 -36.08
CA ILE A 19 78.46 34.92 -35.80
C ILE A 19 79.58 35.79 -35.13
N PRO A 20 80.60 35.33 -34.31
CA PRO A 20 81.08 34.02 -33.76
C PRO A 20 81.44 34.02 -32.22
N GLY A 21 81.71 32.88 -31.56
CA GLY A 21 83.05 32.25 -31.31
C GLY A 21 83.35 32.24 -29.79
N ASP A 22 84.20 31.43 -29.14
CA ASP A 22 84.98 30.21 -29.41
C ASP A 22 85.39 29.65 -28.01
N LYS A 23 85.56 28.32 -27.88
CA LYS A 23 86.36 27.53 -26.90
C LYS A 23 86.49 27.92 -25.41
N GLU A 24 86.12 26.99 -24.53
CA GLU A 24 87.02 26.35 -23.52
C GLU A 24 86.28 25.19 -22.78
N VAL A 25 86.67 23.94 -23.00
CA VAL A 25 87.52 23.10 -22.10
C VAL A 25 86.74 22.41 -20.97
N SER A 26 86.30 21.19 -21.27
CA SER A 26 86.90 19.95 -20.74
C SER A 26 87.23 19.80 -19.25
N GLU A 27 86.50 20.43 -18.32
CA GLU A 27 86.78 20.21 -16.88
C GLU A 27 85.55 19.96 -15.99
N VAL A 28 84.47 19.41 -16.55
CA VAL A 28 83.27 19.04 -15.75
C VAL A 28 82.89 17.55 -15.86
N ILE A 29 83.64 16.74 -16.65
CA ILE A 29 83.39 15.29 -16.82
C ILE A 29 83.98 14.44 -15.66
N GLY A 30 84.25 15.04 -14.49
CA GLY A 30 85.04 14.40 -13.44
C GLY A 30 84.35 13.94 -12.15
N LEU A 31 83.29 14.60 -11.66
CA LEU A 31 83.07 14.56 -10.20
C LEU A 31 81.68 14.35 -9.62
N ILE A 32 80.60 14.19 -10.38
CA ILE A 32 79.29 13.93 -9.75
C ILE A 32 78.55 12.78 -10.45
N ARG A 33 79.22 11.61 -10.50
CA ARG A 33 78.56 10.30 -10.39
C ARG A 33 78.24 10.06 -8.91
N SER A 34 77.27 10.79 -8.39
CA SER A 34 76.59 10.52 -7.11
C SER A 34 75.50 11.56 -6.96
N LEU A 35 74.24 11.15 -6.80
CA LEU A 35 73.01 11.97 -6.73
C LEU A 35 72.18 11.98 -8.03
N ASP A 36 71.83 10.77 -8.50
CA ASP A 36 70.44 10.56 -8.91
C ASP A 36 69.56 10.93 -7.72
N ILE A 37 68.67 11.92 -7.89
CA ILE A 37 67.36 12.10 -7.25
C ILE A 37 66.92 13.56 -7.48
N ASN A 38 65.79 13.71 -8.19
CA ASN A 38 64.91 14.90 -8.27
C ASN A 38 65.34 16.11 -9.12
N PHE A 39 65.08 16.08 -10.44
CA PHE A 39 64.60 17.30 -11.14
C PHE A 39 63.89 16.99 -12.48
N THR A 40 62.91 16.09 -12.48
CA THR A 40 62.02 15.84 -13.63
C THR A 40 60.67 16.52 -13.43
N VAL A 41 60.67 17.79 -13.03
CA VAL A 41 59.45 18.60 -12.89
C VAL A 41 59.84 20.04 -13.24
N TYR A 42 58.97 20.77 -13.95
CA TYR A 42 59.14 22.15 -14.44
C TYR A 42 59.66 22.31 -15.88
N SER A 43 59.07 21.59 -16.84
CA SER A 43 59.13 22.03 -18.25
C SER A 43 57.89 21.56 -19.07
N THR A 44 56.69 21.67 -18.50
CA THR A 44 55.43 21.39 -19.25
C THR A 44 54.22 22.19 -18.76
N THR A 45 54.42 23.31 -18.06
CA THR A 45 53.32 24.02 -17.38
C THR A 45 52.69 25.17 -18.20
N ILE A 46 53.23 25.58 -19.36
CA ILE A 46 52.75 26.79 -20.05
C ILE A 46 51.73 26.52 -21.18
N ASN A 47 51.67 25.32 -21.75
CA ASN A 47 50.70 25.01 -22.83
C ASN A 47 49.33 24.49 -22.36
N LYS A 48 49.14 24.24 -21.05
CA LYS A 48 47.83 23.85 -20.48
C LYS A 48 46.95 25.04 -20.07
N MET A 49 47.47 26.27 -20.16
CA MET A 49 46.79 27.50 -19.70
C MET A 49 46.02 28.27 -20.78
N LYS A 50 45.96 27.77 -22.03
CA LYS A 50 45.07 28.34 -23.07
C LYS A 50 43.65 27.80 -23.00
N TYR A 51 43.48 26.60 -22.44
CA TYR A 51 42.18 25.94 -22.36
C TYR A 51 41.49 26.16 -21.01
N LEU A 52 42.16 26.78 -20.04
CA LEU A 52 41.58 27.06 -18.72
C LEU A 52 40.32 27.95 -18.78
N PRO A 53 40.29 29.08 -19.51
CA PRO A 53 39.07 29.89 -19.58
C PRO A 53 37.94 29.19 -20.36
N THR A 54 38.27 28.37 -21.36
CA THR A 54 37.27 27.57 -22.10
C THR A 54 36.73 26.40 -21.30
N ILE A 55 37.53 25.76 -20.44
CA ILE A 55 37.09 24.71 -19.53
C ILE A 55 36.22 25.30 -18.42
N ILE A 56 36.55 26.48 -17.90
CA ILE A 56 35.73 27.20 -16.92
C ILE A 56 34.38 27.63 -17.54
N LEU A 57 34.37 28.05 -18.81
CA LEU A 57 33.14 28.39 -19.52
C LEU A 57 32.27 27.14 -19.79
N LEU A 58 32.89 26.01 -20.14
CA LEU A 58 32.19 24.72 -20.30
C LEU A 58 31.65 24.18 -18.97
N THR A 59 32.37 24.33 -17.84
CA THR A 59 31.87 23.89 -16.53
C THR A 59 30.74 24.78 -16.01
N ILE A 60 30.73 26.09 -16.29
CA ILE A 60 29.61 26.98 -15.93
C ILE A 60 28.35 26.66 -16.76
N VAL A 61 28.50 26.26 -18.03
CA VAL A 61 27.36 25.80 -18.85
C VAL A 61 26.80 24.48 -18.34
N VAL A 62 27.64 23.54 -17.89
CA VAL A 62 27.17 22.28 -17.28
C VAL A 62 26.48 22.52 -15.93
N LEU A 63 26.95 23.46 -15.09
CA LEU A 63 26.32 23.76 -13.80
C LEU A 63 24.95 24.45 -13.93
N ASN A 64 24.67 25.14 -15.03
CA ASN A 64 23.34 25.70 -15.31
C ASN A 64 22.37 24.69 -15.95
N VAL A 65 22.87 23.57 -16.49
CA VAL A 65 22.02 22.46 -16.99
C VAL A 65 21.62 21.49 -15.86
N PHE A 66 22.37 21.45 -14.75
CA PHE A 66 22.01 20.66 -13.56
C PHE A 66 21.16 21.41 -12.52
N SER A 67 20.79 22.67 -12.77
CA SER A 67 19.91 23.44 -11.89
C SER A 67 18.58 23.73 -12.55
N GLN A 68 17.79 22.68 -12.79
CA GLN A 68 16.32 22.65 -12.81
C GLN A 68 15.80 21.28 -13.29
N THR A 69 15.81 20.32 -12.39
CA THR A 69 14.63 19.47 -12.20
C THR A 69 14.50 19.21 -10.71
N ASN A 70 13.80 20.09 -10.00
CA ASN A 70 13.05 19.61 -8.85
C ASN A 70 11.98 18.68 -9.42
N GLU A 71 12.34 17.43 -9.65
CA GLU A 71 11.36 16.35 -9.67
C GLU A 71 10.72 16.37 -8.29
N THR A 72 9.67 17.18 -8.19
CA THR A 72 8.61 16.86 -7.26
C THR A 72 8.25 15.43 -7.65
N ILE A 73 8.49 14.48 -6.75
CA ILE A 73 7.89 13.15 -6.84
C ILE A 73 6.39 13.40 -6.73
N LYS A 74 5.77 13.82 -7.84
CA LYS A 74 4.42 13.45 -8.15
C LYS A 74 4.54 11.96 -8.37
N GLN A 75 4.29 11.19 -7.32
CA GLN A 75 3.82 9.84 -7.49
C GLN A 75 2.60 9.95 -8.39
N ASP A 76 2.86 9.76 -9.68
CA ASP A 76 1.87 9.73 -10.71
C ASP A 76 0.97 8.54 -10.38
N SER A 77 -0.17 8.88 -9.83
CA SER A 77 -1.12 7.95 -9.23
C SER A 77 -2.04 7.45 -10.32
N THR A 78 -1.52 6.76 -11.34
CA THR A 78 -2.35 6.04 -12.31
C THR A 78 -1.57 4.96 -13.08
N ASN A 79 -0.96 3.99 -12.39
CA ASN A 79 -0.81 2.63 -12.93
C ASN A 79 -0.42 1.60 -11.86
N TYR A 80 -1.34 1.36 -10.92
CA TYR A 80 -1.40 0.04 -10.29
C TYR A 80 -2.46 -0.74 -11.06
N GLY A 81 -2.02 -1.44 -12.13
CA GLY A 81 -2.79 -2.56 -12.63
C GLY A 81 -3.01 -3.53 -11.47
N GLU A 82 -4.27 -3.78 -11.15
CA GLU A 82 -4.89 -4.98 -10.56
C GLU A 82 -4.00 -6.03 -9.85
N SER A 83 -2.99 -5.62 -9.08
CA SER A 83 -2.45 -6.49 -8.03
C SER A 83 -3.51 -6.51 -6.94
N ILE A 84 -4.23 -7.62 -6.88
CA ILE A 84 -5.15 -7.93 -5.79
C ILE A 84 -4.37 -7.68 -4.50
N ILE A 85 -4.85 -6.71 -3.69
CA ILE A 85 -4.16 -6.28 -2.47
C ILE A 85 -4.24 -7.44 -1.47
N ASP A 86 -3.32 -8.39 -1.55
CA ASP A 86 -3.36 -9.64 -0.79
C ASP A 86 -3.03 -9.48 0.69
N TYR A 87 -2.53 -8.31 1.07
CA TYR A 87 -2.11 -8.04 2.44
C TYR A 87 -2.22 -6.56 2.77
N PHE A 88 -2.92 -6.25 3.85
CA PHE A 88 -2.82 -4.98 4.55
C PHE A 88 -2.19 -5.25 5.93
N GLU A 89 -1.39 -4.31 6.42
CA GLU A 89 -0.71 -4.41 7.71
C GLU A 89 -1.66 -4.12 8.85
N THR A 90 -2.51 -3.11 8.68
CA THR A 90 -3.54 -2.75 9.67
C THR A 90 -4.92 -2.73 9.01
N PRO A 91 -5.93 -3.37 9.62
CA PRO A 91 -7.31 -3.30 9.15
C PRO A 91 -7.92 -1.92 9.39
N PRO A 92 -9.03 -1.59 8.71
CA PRO A 92 -9.77 -0.40 9.06
C PRO A 92 -10.41 -0.59 10.46
N GLU A 93 -10.34 0.44 11.29
CA GLU A 93 -10.84 0.40 12.67
C GLU A 93 -11.86 1.52 12.92
N PHE A 94 -13.07 1.15 13.34
CA PHE A 94 -14.09 2.11 13.76
C PHE A 94 -13.62 2.86 15.02
N PRO A 95 -13.99 4.14 15.23
CA PRO A 95 -13.63 4.85 16.46
C PRO A 95 -14.08 4.10 17.72
N GLY A 96 -13.12 3.72 18.56
CA GLY A 96 -13.38 2.90 19.76
C GLY A 96 -13.38 1.38 19.52
N GLY A 97 -13.07 0.93 18.30
CA GLY A 97 -13.02 -0.47 17.93
C GLY A 97 -14.36 -1.02 17.44
N MET A 98 -14.39 -2.33 17.19
CA MET A 98 -15.55 -3.00 16.60
C MET A 98 -16.74 -3.13 17.55
N ASP A 99 -16.46 -3.26 18.84
CA ASP A 99 -17.46 -3.24 19.91
C ASP A 99 -18.24 -1.91 19.87
N SER A 100 -17.53 -0.80 19.73
CA SER A 100 -18.11 0.54 19.55
C SER A 100 -18.89 0.68 18.24
N LEU A 101 -18.49 -0.01 17.16
CA LEU A 101 -19.26 -0.05 15.91
C LEU A 101 -20.64 -0.67 16.14
N TRP A 102 -20.71 -1.82 16.82
CA TRP A 102 -22.00 -2.47 17.06
C TRP A 102 -22.90 -1.65 17.97
N CYS A 103 -22.33 -1.00 19.00
CA CYS A 103 -23.07 -0.05 19.81
C CYS A 103 -23.56 1.16 19.02
N PHE A 104 -22.74 1.70 18.11
CA PHE A 104 -23.16 2.77 17.21
C PHE A 104 -24.33 2.33 16.33
N ILE A 105 -24.24 1.15 15.70
CA ILE A 105 -25.31 0.60 14.87
C ILE A 105 -26.59 0.47 15.69
N GLU A 106 -26.55 -0.25 16.82
CA GLU A 106 -27.74 -0.51 17.63
C GLU A 106 -28.37 0.75 18.22
N THR A 107 -27.57 1.79 18.50
CA THR A 107 -28.09 3.08 18.98
C THR A 107 -28.79 3.86 17.87
N ASN A 108 -28.30 3.75 16.63
CA ASN A 108 -28.81 4.53 15.50
C ASN A 108 -29.88 3.81 14.68
N LEU A 109 -30.04 2.49 14.85
CA LEU A 109 -30.92 1.65 14.05
C LEU A 109 -32.36 1.64 14.60
N ASN A 110 -33.34 1.86 13.73
CA ASN A 110 -34.75 1.77 14.08
C ASN A 110 -35.24 0.32 14.06
N PHE A 111 -35.27 -0.32 15.24
CA PHE A 111 -35.70 -1.70 15.37
C PHE A 111 -37.15 -1.96 14.95
N ASN A 112 -38.04 -0.96 14.96
CA ASN A 112 -39.42 -1.14 14.48
C ASN A 112 -39.44 -1.37 12.96
N ILE A 113 -38.54 -0.72 12.22
CA ILE A 113 -38.36 -0.94 10.78
C ILE A 113 -37.68 -2.29 10.54
N ILE A 114 -36.58 -2.54 11.25
CA ILE A 114 -35.74 -3.73 11.04
C ILE A 114 -36.42 -5.02 11.47
N ASN A 115 -37.33 -4.99 12.45
CA ASN A 115 -38.05 -6.15 12.96
C ASN A 115 -39.52 -6.20 12.50
N SER A 116 -39.82 -5.60 11.34
CA SER A 116 -41.13 -5.72 10.69
C SER A 116 -41.50 -7.19 10.45
N GLN A 117 -42.72 -7.59 10.82
CA GLN A 117 -43.15 -9.00 10.84
C GLN A 117 -43.25 -9.70 9.48
N LYS A 118 -43.08 -8.97 8.37
CA LYS A 118 -43.21 -9.52 7.00
C LYS A 118 -41.87 -9.88 6.36
N ASP A 119 -40.77 -9.41 6.95
CA ASP A 119 -39.44 -9.48 6.34
C ASP A 119 -38.52 -10.36 7.17
N PHE A 120 -37.84 -11.29 6.50
CA PHE A 120 -36.91 -12.23 7.14
C PHE A 120 -35.74 -12.48 6.21
N GLY A 121 -34.57 -12.70 6.79
CA GLY A 121 -33.39 -13.09 6.04
C GLY A 121 -32.13 -12.40 6.51
N LYS A 122 -31.15 -12.33 5.63
CA LYS A 122 -29.89 -11.64 5.87
C LYS A 122 -29.84 -10.42 4.98
N VAL A 123 -29.14 -9.37 5.36
CA VAL A 123 -28.88 -8.20 4.51
C VAL A 123 -27.40 -7.91 4.60
N TYR A 124 -26.72 -8.01 3.45
CA TYR A 124 -25.30 -7.71 3.38
C TYR A 124 -25.15 -6.31 2.83
N SER A 125 -24.58 -5.43 3.63
CA SER A 125 -24.17 -4.12 3.19
C SER A 125 -22.69 -4.14 2.88
N VAL A 126 -22.29 -3.56 1.76
CA VAL A 126 -20.91 -3.33 1.37
C VAL A 126 -20.69 -1.84 1.25
N PHE A 127 -19.66 -1.30 1.86
CA PHE A 127 -19.31 0.11 1.74
C PHE A 127 -17.80 0.29 1.65
N VAL A 128 -17.36 1.36 1.02
CA VAL A 128 -15.94 1.68 0.85
C VAL A 128 -15.51 2.64 1.94
N ILE A 129 -14.51 2.23 2.71
CA ILE A 129 -13.76 3.10 3.62
C ILE A 129 -12.61 3.68 2.80
N LYS A 130 -12.62 5.00 2.58
CA LYS A 130 -11.56 5.72 1.86
C LYS A 130 -10.27 5.73 2.68
N SER A 131 -9.15 6.06 2.04
CA SER A 131 -7.87 6.33 2.73
C SER A 131 -7.96 7.47 3.77
N THR A 132 -9.00 8.31 3.69
CA THR A 132 -9.32 9.36 4.68
C THR A 132 -10.16 8.86 5.86
N GLY A 133 -10.54 7.58 5.88
CA GLY A 133 -11.45 7.01 6.88
C GLY A 133 -12.93 7.26 6.62
N GLN A 134 -13.29 8.06 5.61
CA GLN A 134 -14.70 8.33 5.30
C GLN A 134 -15.37 7.12 4.64
N VAL A 135 -16.60 6.83 5.07
CA VAL A 135 -17.48 5.84 4.43
C VAL A 135 -18.07 6.42 3.15
N SER A 136 -18.15 5.61 2.11
CA SER A 136 -18.71 5.99 0.80
C SER A 136 -19.17 4.75 0.03
N SER A 137 -19.77 4.93 -1.14
CA SER A 137 -20.14 3.84 -2.06
C SER A 137 -20.93 2.73 -1.36
N ILE A 138 -21.90 3.11 -0.53
CA ILE A 138 -22.71 2.16 0.23
C ILE A 138 -23.64 1.44 -0.75
N LYS A 139 -23.47 0.13 -0.84
CA LYS A 139 -24.29 -0.79 -1.60
C LYS A 139 -24.95 -1.74 -0.62
N ILE A 140 -26.22 -2.02 -0.80
CA ILE A 140 -26.86 -3.17 -0.17
C ILE A 140 -26.97 -4.23 -1.25
N ASN A 141 -26.49 -5.44 -0.99
CA ASN A 141 -26.55 -6.49 -2.01
C ASN A 141 -28.04 -6.80 -2.30
N PRO A 142 -28.55 -6.56 -3.53
CA PRO A 142 -29.94 -6.85 -3.88
C PRO A 142 -30.29 -8.34 -3.82
N GLU A 143 -29.28 -9.22 -3.83
CA GLU A 143 -29.45 -10.66 -3.94
C GLU A 143 -30.03 -11.33 -2.69
N TYR A 144 -30.14 -10.62 -1.57
CA TYR A 144 -30.88 -11.09 -0.37
C TYR A 144 -32.36 -11.19 -0.57
N THR A 145 -32.80 -10.78 -1.74
CA THR A 145 -34.08 -11.15 -2.22
C THR A 145 -33.96 -12.01 -3.45
N ARG A 146 -34.25 -13.31 -3.29
CA ARG A 146 -35.12 -13.97 -4.28
C ARG A 146 -36.48 -13.25 -4.23
N ARG A 147 -36.50 -11.98 -4.63
CA ARG A 147 -37.70 -11.16 -4.71
C ARG A 147 -38.47 -11.74 -5.88
N ALA A 148 -39.73 -12.10 -5.66
CA ALA A 148 -40.65 -12.30 -6.76
C ALA A 148 -40.57 -11.09 -7.70
N PRO A 149 -40.68 -11.28 -9.03
CA PRO A 149 -40.67 -10.16 -9.99
C PRO A 149 -41.73 -9.12 -9.59
N GLY A 150 -41.32 -7.89 -9.25
CA GLY A 150 -42.22 -6.80 -8.84
C GLY A 150 -41.78 -5.97 -7.62
N PHE A 151 -40.80 -6.43 -6.85
CA PHE A 151 -40.29 -5.72 -5.66
C PHE A 151 -39.09 -4.78 -5.96
N LEU A 152 -39.20 -4.00 -7.04
CA LEU A 152 -38.15 -3.08 -7.52
C LEU A 152 -38.04 -1.76 -6.72
N LYS A 153 -38.34 -1.76 -5.42
CA LYS A 153 -38.21 -0.55 -4.59
C LYS A 153 -37.25 -0.80 -3.43
N ASP A 154 -36.32 0.12 -3.20
CA ASP A 154 -35.46 0.14 -2.02
C ASP A 154 -36.34 -0.14 -0.79
N SER A 155 -36.14 -1.28 -0.15
CA SER A 155 -36.95 -1.65 1.00
C SER A 155 -36.73 -0.61 2.10
N ILE A 156 -37.76 -0.33 2.90
CA ILE A 156 -37.64 0.57 4.06
C ILE A 156 -36.50 0.10 4.97
N ILE A 157 -36.27 -1.22 5.06
CA ILE A 157 -35.14 -1.84 5.77
C ILE A 157 -33.79 -1.46 5.14
N GLU A 158 -33.67 -1.53 3.81
CA GLU A 158 -32.43 -1.19 3.10
C GLU A 158 -32.11 0.30 3.25
N ASN A 159 -33.12 1.16 3.14
CA ASN A 159 -32.96 2.60 3.33
C ASN A 159 -32.56 2.94 4.77
N GLU A 160 -33.12 2.23 5.74
CA GLU A 160 -32.75 2.39 7.14
C GLU A 160 -31.30 1.96 7.40
N ILE A 161 -30.87 0.82 6.86
CA ILE A 161 -29.46 0.39 6.94
C ILE A 161 -28.56 1.42 6.25
N LYS A 162 -28.88 1.83 5.00
CA LYS A 162 -28.10 2.84 4.26
C LYS A 162 -27.96 4.14 5.07
N ARG A 163 -29.04 4.64 5.68
CA ARG A 163 -29.04 5.84 6.53
C ARG A 163 -28.07 5.68 7.70
N VAL A 164 -28.13 4.57 8.44
CA VAL A 164 -27.23 4.33 9.58
C VAL A 164 -25.76 4.26 9.13
N LEU A 165 -25.48 3.59 8.01
CA LEU A 165 -24.12 3.52 7.46
C LEU A 165 -23.59 4.89 7.01
N GLN A 166 -24.46 5.79 6.53
CA GLN A 166 -24.09 7.16 6.16
C GLN A 166 -23.74 8.04 7.36
N LEU A 167 -24.28 7.73 8.55
CA LEU A 167 -23.99 8.46 9.78
C LEU A 167 -22.65 8.10 10.43
N MET A 168 -21.95 7.09 9.90
CA MET A 168 -20.71 6.61 10.50
C MET A 168 -19.65 7.73 10.60
N PRO A 169 -18.97 7.85 11.75
CA PRO A 169 -17.82 8.74 11.87
C PRO A 169 -16.66 8.28 10.98
N ARG A 170 -15.62 9.10 10.87
CA ARG A 170 -14.40 8.71 10.16
C ARG A 170 -13.71 7.55 10.89
N TRP A 171 -13.41 6.50 10.14
CA TRP A 171 -12.66 5.34 10.61
C TRP A 171 -11.16 5.62 10.60
N THR A 172 -10.40 4.86 11.39
CA THR A 172 -8.97 4.69 11.10
C THR A 172 -8.86 3.86 9.83
N PRO A 173 -8.23 4.34 8.76
CA PRO A 173 -8.14 3.62 7.49
C PRO A 173 -7.26 2.38 7.64
N ALA A 174 -7.47 1.42 6.75
CA ALA A 174 -6.53 0.31 6.59
C ALA A 174 -5.19 0.84 6.07
N THR A 175 -4.08 0.26 6.49
CA THR A 175 -2.75 0.61 5.96
C THR A 175 -2.07 -0.57 5.28
N GLN A 176 -1.32 -0.28 4.23
CA GLN A 176 -0.43 -1.22 3.57
C GLN A 176 0.91 -0.52 3.35
N ARG A 177 2.01 -1.10 3.83
CA ARG A 177 3.32 -0.44 3.86
C ARG A 177 3.26 0.93 4.53
N ASN A 178 2.50 1.01 5.63
CA ASN A 178 2.19 2.25 6.35
C ASN A 178 1.46 3.35 5.54
N ILE A 179 0.98 3.05 4.34
CA ILE A 179 0.19 3.98 3.50
C ILE A 179 -1.30 3.67 3.69
N PRO A 180 -2.15 4.67 3.99
CA PRO A 180 -3.58 4.45 4.11
C PRO A 180 -4.20 4.09 2.75
N ILE A 181 -4.94 3.00 2.70
CA ILE A 181 -5.57 2.48 1.48
C ILE A 181 -7.09 2.50 1.59
N ARG A 182 -7.75 2.55 0.43
CA ARG A 182 -9.20 2.31 0.33
C ARG A 182 -9.49 0.82 0.44
N ILE A 183 -10.55 0.46 1.16
CA ILE A 183 -10.98 -0.94 1.29
C ILE A 183 -12.51 -1.03 1.37
N SER A 184 -13.09 -2.04 0.73
CA SER A 184 -14.51 -2.37 0.85
C SER A 184 -14.74 -3.19 2.10
N PHE A 185 -15.61 -2.75 3.00
CA PHE A 185 -15.99 -3.42 4.23
C PHE A 185 -17.42 -3.94 4.13
N SER A 186 -17.69 -5.15 4.64
CA SER A 186 -19.04 -5.71 4.62
C SER A 186 -19.59 -5.93 6.02
N LEU A 187 -20.85 -5.55 6.23
CA LEU A 187 -21.62 -5.88 7.42
C LEU A 187 -22.79 -6.77 7.04
N LEU A 188 -23.08 -7.74 7.91
CA LEU A 188 -24.18 -8.67 7.79
C LEU A 188 -25.21 -8.34 8.87
N PHE A 189 -26.42 -8.00 8.45
CA PHE A 189 -27.57 -7.80 9.31
C PHE A 189 -28.50 -9.00 9.19
N GLN A 190 -28.76 -9.71 10.29
CA GLN A 190 -29.82 -10.71 10.34
C GLN A 190 -31.15 -9.98 10.57
N ILE A 191 -32.20 -10.37 9.85
CA ILE A 191 -33.55 -9.83 9.90
C ILE A 191 -34.51 -10.97 10.31
N PRO A 192 -35.31 -10.80 11.37
CA PRO A 192 -35.25 -9.69 12.33
C PRO A 192 -33.90 -9.65 13.05
N TYR A 193 -33.50 -8.45 13.50
CA TYR A 193 -32.29 -8.25 14.27
C TYR A 193 -32.51 -8.71 15.71
N THR A 194 -31.94 -9.87 16.02
CA THR A 194 -32.03 -10.51 17.34
C THR A 194 -30.67 -10.62 18.03
N ASP A 195 -29.58 -10.41 17.31
CA ASP A 195 -28.21 -10.53 17.79
C ASP A 195 -27.71 -9.18 18.33
N PHE A 196 -28.22 -8.76 19.50
CA PHE A 196 -27.84 -7.52 20.17
C PHE A 196 -26.43 -7.61 20.77
N LYS A 197 -25.44 -7.48 19.90
CA LYS A 197 -24.01 -7.51 20.21
C LYS A 197 -23.63 -6.44 21.24
N CYS A 198 -24.13 -5.20 21.11
CA CYS A 198 -23.74 -4.13 22.04
C CYS A 198 -24.15 -4.43 23.48
N LYS A 199 -25.38 -4.93 23.67
CA LYS A 199 -25.95 -5.25 24.99
C LYS A 199 -25.20 -6.37 25.71
N GLN A 200 -24.43 -7.17 24.97
CA GLN A 200 -23.65 -8.29 25.50
C GLN A 200 -22.20 -7.92 25.83
N LEU A 201 -21.78 -6.68 25.58
CA LEU A 201 -20.40 -6.24 25.82
C LEU A 201 -20.18 -5.83 27.28
N SER A 202 -19.21 -6.48 27.93
CA SER A 202 -18.79 -6.12 29.29
C SER A 202 -17.76 -4.97 29.32
N ASN A 203 -17.06 -4.68 28.20
CA ASN A 203 -16.11 -3.57 28.07
C ASN A 203 -15.88 -3.21 26.58
N PRO A 204 -16.35 -2.05 26.09
CA PRO A 204 -16.47 -1.74 24.66
C PRO A 204 -15.19 -1.24 23.95
N THR A 205 -14.02 -1.21 24.62
CA THR A 205 -12.80 -0.54 24.09
C THR A 205 -11.63 -1.49 23.83
N ALA A 206 -11.85 -2.80 23.80
CA ALA A 206 -10.77 -3.76 23.69
C ALA A 206 -10.15 -3.76 22.28
N ARG A 207 -8.88 -3.34 22.19
CA ARG A 207 -8.09 -3.35 20.94
C ARG A 207 -7.49 -4.73 20.71
N TYR A 208 -8.20 -5.59 19.99
CA TYR A 208 -7.83 -6.99 19.76
C TYR A 208 -6.76 -7.23 18.67
N TRP A 209 -6.15 -6.17 18.13
CA TRP A 209 -5.18 -6.26 17.02
C TRP A 209 -3.71 -6.16 17.43
N LYS A 210 -3.43 -5.71 18.66
CA LYS A 210 -2.07 -5.49 19.17
C LYS A 210 -1.72 -6.58 20.18
N VAL A 211 -0.99 -7.59 19.73
CA VAL A 211 -0.61 -8.76 20.54
C VAL A 211 0.88 -9.07 20.37
N ASP A 212 1.49 -9.69 21.36
CA ASP A 212 2.92 -10.05 21.33
C ASP A 212 3.14 -11.31 20.48
N LYS A 213 2.25 -12.30 20.64
CA LYS A 213 2.19 -13.49 19.78
C LYS A 213 0.80 -13.61 19.16
N PRO A 214 0.68 -13.71 17.82
CA PRO A 214 -0.60 -13.84 17.17
C PRO A 214 -1.23 -15.21 17.40
N ALA A 215 -2.55 -15.30 17.26
CA ALA A 215 -3.25 -16.57 17.23
C ALA A 215 -2.73 -17.46 16.09
N ARG A 216 -2.72 -18.77 16.34
CA ARG A 216 -2.10 -19.76 15.44
C ARG A 216 -3.04 -20.91 15.15
N PHE A 217 -3.18 -21.22 13.87
CA PHE A 217 -3.92 -22.38 13.38
C PHE A 217 -2.93 -23.48 12.99
N VAL A 218 -3.21 -24.71 13.40
CA VAL A 218 -2.43 -25.90 13.01
C VAL A 218 -3.38 -26.89 12.38
N TYR A 219 -3.04 -27.34 11.19
CA TYR A 219 -3.81 -28.37 10.50
C TYR A 219 -2.90 -29.50 10.05
N LYS A 220 -3.29 -30.75 10.35
CA LYS A 220 -2.53 -31.98 10.04
C LYS A 220 -1.04 -31.90 10.41
N GLY A 221 -0.74 -31.32 11.58
CA GLY A 221 0.62 -31.19 12.12
C GLY A 221 1.48 -30.07 11.52
N VAL A 222 0.97 -29.32 10.52
CA VAL A 222 1.70 -28.19 9.92
C VAL A 222 1.69 -27.00 10.89
N LYS A 223 2.88 -26.54 11.32
CA LYS A 223 2.98 -25.46 12.32
C LYS A 223 2.74 -24.06 11.76
N ASP A 224 2.95 -23.88 10.45
CA ASP A 224 2.73 -22.61 9.77
C ASP A 224 1.23 -22.34 9.61
N THR A 225 0.75 -21.24 10.18
CA THR A 225 -0.67 -20.86 10.16
C THR A 225 -1.20 -20.68 8.75
N ARG A 226 -0.44 -20.00 7.88
CA ARG A 226 -0.91 -19.67 6.53
C ARG A 226 -1.03 -20.93 5.68
N LYS A 227 -0.04 -21.83 5.75
CA LYS A 227 -0.08 -23.13 5.09
C LYS A 227 -1.21 -24.01 5.66
N SER A 228 -1.39 -24.02 6.98
CA SER A 228 -2.49 -24.77 7.62
C SER A 228 -3.86 -24.28 7.16
N ILE A 229 -4.06 -22.97 7.09
CA ILE A 229 -5.29 -22.37 6.56
C ILE A 229 -5.47 -22.77 5.11
N ALA A 230 -4.44 -22.61 4.27
CA ALA A 230 -4.52 -22.94 2.85
C ALA A 230 -4.91 -24.42 2.63
N MET A 231 -4.28 -25.34 3.37
CA MET A 231 -4.60 -26.77 3.33
C MET A 231 -6.03 -27.06 3.78
N PHE A 232 -6.45 -26.51 4.92
CA PHE A 232 -7.81 -26.70 5.43
C PHE A 232 -8.84 -26.18 4.42
N VAL A 233 -8.62 -24.99 3.89
CA VAL A 233 -9.48 -24.34 2.90
C VAL A 233 -9.56 -25.20 1.64
N SER A 234 -8.42 -25.63 1.07
CA SER A 234 -8.43 -26.45 -0.16
C SER A 234 -9.16 -27.78 0.00
N GLU A 235 -9.12 -28.38 1.19
CA GLU A 235 -9.76 -29.69 1.42
C GLU A 235 -11.26 -29.61 1.69
N HIS A 236 -11.76 -28.48 2.20
CA HIS A 236 -13.17 -28.31 2.58
C HIS A 236 -13.94 -27.37 1.66
N MET A 237 -13.27 -26.68 0.73
CA MET A 237 -13.87 -25.71 -0.18
C MET A 237 -14.84 -26.40 -1.13
N ILE A 238 -16.05 -25.87 -1.16
CA ILE A 238 -17.07 -26.20 -2.15
C ILE A 238 -17.10 -25.04 -3.13
N TRP A 239 -16.72 -25.28 -4.38
CA TRP A 239 -16.77 -24.25 -5.41
C TRP A 239 -18.24 -23.89 -5.71
N PRO A 240 -18.67 -22.63 -5.53
CA PRO A 240 -20.04 -22.24 -5.82
C PRO A 240 -20.33 -22.38 -7.32
N SER A 241 -21.46 -23.02 -7.66
CA SER A 241 -21.73 -23.52 -9.02
C SER A 241 -22.29 -22.49 -10.01
N GLN A 242 -22.22 -21.18 -9.72
CA GLN A 242 -22.97 -20.16 -10.49
C GLN A 242 -22.21 -18.89 -10.87
N ASP A 243 -20.99 -18.67 -10.38
CA ASP A 243 -20.26 -17.44 -10.70
C ASP A 243 -18.79 -17.75 -11.08
N ASP A 244 -18.28 -17.11 -12.14
CA ASP A 244 -16.85 -17.13 -12.51
C ASP A 244 -16.03 -16.17 -11.64
N CYS A 245 -16.33 -16.13 -10.34
CA CYS A 245 -15.72 -15.20 -9.42
C CYS A 245 -14.32 -15.64 -9.03
N VAL A 246 -13.34 -14.82 -9.42
CA VAL A 246 -11.94 -14.99 -9.04
C VAL A 246 -11.54 -13.86 -8.12
N GLY A 247 -10.78 -14.18 -7.08
CA GLY A 247 -10.15 -13.19 -6.23
C GLY A 247 -10.09 -13.62 -4.77
N ASN A 248 -9.77 -12.63 -3.92
CA ASN A 248 -9.45 -12.87 -2.52
C ASN A 248 -10.51 -12.24 -1.62
N ILE A 249 -11.12 -13.09 -0.80
CA ILE A 249 -12.07 -12.72 0.24
C ILE A 249 -11.30 -12.69 1.56
N LEU A 250 -11.38 -11.56 2.27
CA LEU A 250 -10.75 -11.38 3.57
C LEU A 250 -11.82 -11.43 4.65
N VAL A 251 -11.73 -12.44 5.50
CA VAL A 251 -12.67 -12.63 6.60
C VAL A 251 -11.93 -12.43 7.92
N ARG A 252 -12.44 -11.51 8.73
CA ARG A 252 -12.02 -11.31 10.10
C ARG A 252 -12.76 -12.28 11.01
N VAL A 253 -12.05 -12.84 11.99
CA VAL A 253 -12.60 -13.60 13.11
C VAL A 253 -12.01 -13.15 14.42
N LEU A 254 -12.79 -13.22 15.49
CA LEU A 254 -12.32 -13.09 16.86
C LEU A 254 -11.93 -14.48 17.39
N VAL A 255 -10.65 -14.66 17.70
CA VAL A 255 -10.13 -15.82 18.44
C VAL A 255 -10.21 -15.49 19.93
N ASP A 256 -10.91 -16.29 20.72
CA ASP A 256 -11.01 -16.06 22.15
C ASP A 256 -9.84 -16.67 22.95
N LYS A 257 -9.84 -16.53 24.28
CA LYS A 257 -8.78 -17.03 25.16
C LYS A 257 -8.66 -18.57 25.19
N THR A 258 -9.68 -19.28 24.71
CA THR A 258 -9.73 -20.74 24.61
C THR A 258 -9.41 -21.23 23.21
N GLY A 259 -9.27 -20.33 22.23
CA GLY A 259 -9.05 -20.68 20.84
C GLY A 259 -10.31 -20.71 19.98
N LYS A 260 -11.50 -20.54 20.57
CA LYS A 260 -12.77 -20.60 19.84
C LYS A 260 -12.93 -19.37 18.96
N LEU A 261 -13.50 -19.59 17.78
CA LEU A 261 -13.76 -18.55 16.79
C LEU A 261 -15.16 -17.95 16.96
N SER A 262 -15.25 -16.62 16.81
CA SER A 262 -16.49 -15.85 16.83
C SER A 262 -16.36 -14.58 15.97
N ASP A 263 -17.40 -13.74 15.89
CA ASP A 263 -17.40 -12.46 15.14
C ASP A 263 -16.89 -12.55 13.69
N TYR A 264 -17.42 -13.53 12.94
CA TYR A 264 -17.09 -13.78 11.54
C TYR A 264 -17.58 -12.63 10.64
N THR A 265 -16.66 -11.77 10.20
CA THR A 265 -16.96 -10.57 9.41
C THR A 265 -16.19 -10.56 8.09
N ILE A 266 -16.88 -10.42 6.96
CA ILE A 266 -16.21 -10.20 5.66
C ILE A 266 -15.76 -8.74 5.58
N ILE A 267 -14.48 -8.50 5.77
CA ILE A 267 -13.90 -7.14 5.71
C ILE A 267 -13.40 -6.79 4.30
N ARG A 268 -13.42 -7.75 3.38
CA ARG A 268 -13.34 -7.56 1.93
C ARG A 268 -13.97 -8.78 1.26
N GLY A 269 -15.06 -8.57 0.53
CA GLY A 269 -15.73 -9.61 -0.24
C GLY A 269 -15.48 -9.47 -1.73
N LEU A 270 -16.07 -10.37 -2.51
CA LEU A 270 -16.20 -10.23 -3.95
C LEU A 270 -17.59 -9.63 -4.27
N ASP A 271 -17.61 -8.47 -4.93
CA ASP A 271 -18.83 -7.77 -5.32
C ASP A 271 -19.62 -8.62 -6.32
N GLY A 272 -20.91 -8.85 -6.08
CA GLY A 272 -21.77 -9.67 -6.96
C GLY A 272 -21.57 -11.19 -6.86
N CYS A 273 -20.67 -11.66 -5.98
CA CYS A 273 -20.30 -13.07 -5.85
C CYS A 273 -20.78 -13.64 -4.51
N ARG A 274 -22.10 -13.69 -4.29
CA ARG A 274 -22.65 -14.09 -2.99
C ARG A 274 -22.26 -15.50 -2.59
N GLY A 275 -22.32 -16.45 -3.52
CA GLY A 275 -21.95 -17.85 -3.23
C GLY A 275 -20.54 -17.95 -2.65
N PHE A 276 -19.60 -17.18 -3.19
CA PHE A 276 -18.20 -17.14 -2.77
C PHE A 276 -18.02 -16.51 -1.38
N ASN A 277 -18.75 -15.43 -1.11
CA ASN A 277 -18.77 -14.77 0.20
C ASN A 277 -19.39 -15.68 1.28
N GLU A 278 -20.49 -16.35 0.97
CA GLU A 278 -21.16 -17.30 1.88
C GLU A 278 -20.29 -18.53 2.15
N GLU A 279 -19.66 -19.06 1.11
CA GLU A 279 -18.75 -20.20 1.22
C GLU A 279 -17.52 -19.86 2.08
N SER A 280 -16.95 -18.67 1.91
CA SER A 280 -15.84 -18.19 2.75
C SER A 280 -16.22 -18.15 4.23
N LEU A 281 -17.44 -17.67 4.55
CA LEU A 281 -17.96 -17.67 5.92
C LEU A 281 -18.23 -19.09 6.43
N ARG A 282 -18.73 -19.98 5.58
CA ARG A 282 -18.96 -21.39 5.94
C ARG A 282 -17.62 -22.04 6.30
N LEU A 283 -16.62 -21.97 5.42
CA LEU A 283 -15.30 -22.57 5.64
C LEU A 283 -14.69 -22.18 6.97
N ILE A 284 -14.73 -20.90 7.29
CA ILE A 284 -14.13 -20.39 8.52
C ILE A 284 -14.91 -20.83 9.76
N LYS A 285 -16.23 -20.96 9.67
CA LYS A 285 -17.06 -21.53 10.75
C LYS A 285 -16.84 -23.04 10.95
N LEU A 286 -16.29 -23.74 9.97
CA LEU A 286 -15.90 -25.15 10.11
C LEU A 286 -14.51 -25.32 10.75
N MET A 287 -13.71 -24.25 10.88
CA MET A 287 -12.37 -24.39 11.44
C MET A 287 -12.44 -24.84 12.91
N PRO A 288 -11.58 -25.79 13.32
CA PRO A 288 -11.48 -26.19 14.73
C PRO A 288 -10.83 -25.07 15.56
N ASP A 289 -10.80 -25.26 16.88
CA ASP A 289 -10.23 -24.30 17.82
C ASP A 289 -8.74 -23.99 17.51
N TRP A 290 -8.37 -22.72 17.68
CA TRP A 290 -7.03 -22.20 17.42
C TRP A 290 -6.18 -22.16 18.69
N THR A 291 -4.87 -21.99 18.54
CA THR A 291 -4.07 -21.48 19.66
C THR A 291 -4.35 -19.98 19.80
N PRO A 292 -4.73 -19.47 20.99
CA PRO A 292 -5.03 -18.05 21.19
C PRO A 292 -3.78 -17.17 21.03
N ALA A 293 -4.00 -15.87 20.84
CA ALA A 293 -2.91 -14.90 20.93
C ALA A 293 -2.47 -14.68 22.38
N GLU A 294 -1.24 -14.17 22.55
CA GLU A 294 -0.68 -13.88 23.87
C GLU A 294 -0.25 -12.41 23.99
N ILE A 295 -0.49 -11.85 25.18
CA ILE A 295 0.16 -10.61 25.65
C ILE A 295 0.81 -10.94 27.00
N ASN A 296 2.09 -10.65 27.15
CA ASN A 296 2.87 -10.96 28.36
C ASN A 296 2.71 -12.43 28.81
N GLY A 297 2.68 -13.34 27.84
CA GLY A 297 2.51 -14.78 28.07
C GLY A 297 1.11 -15.23 28.53
N LYS A 298 0.11 -14.33 28.57
CA LYS A 298 -1.26 -14.65 28.93
C LYS A 298 -2.15 -14.72 27.68
N PRO A 299 -3.04 -15.72 27.57
CA PRO A 299 -3.96 -15.82 26.43
C PRO A 299 -4.95 -14.65 26.45
N VAL A 300 -5.10 -14.00 25.30
CA VAL A 300 -6.00 -12.86 25.09
C VAL A 300 -6.92 -13.12 23.91
N LYS A 301 -8.06 -12.44 23.89
CA LYS A 301 -8.88 -12.37 22.68
C LYS A 301 -8.11 -11.57 21.63
N SER A 302 -8.13 -12.00 20.38
CA SER A 302 -7.48 -11.29 19.29
C SER A 302 -8.24 -11.47 17.99
N TYR A 303 -8.23 -10.45 17.14
CA TYR A 303 -8.73 -10.62 15.77
C TYR A 303 -7.66 -11.24 14.87
N TYR A 304 -8.10 -12.10 13.95
CA TYR A 304 -7.28 -12.63 12.86
C TYR A 304 -8.00 -12.42 11.53
N ILE A 305 -7.26 -12.17 10.45
CA ILE A 305 -7.80 -12.01 9.10
C ILE A 305 -7.36 -13.19 8.25
N ILE A 306 -8.33 -13.95 7.80
CA ILE A 306 -8.15 -15.16 7.03
C ILE A 306 -8.40 -14.81 5.56
N PRO A 307 -7.38 -14.87 4.68
CA PRO A 307 -7.58 -14.75 3.25
C PRO A 307 -8.08 -16.08 2.68
N ILE A 308 -9.24 -16.05 2.02
CA ILE A 308 -9.78 -17.14 1.22
C ILE A 308 -9.60 -16.78 -0.25
N LYS A 309 -8.83 -17.58 -0.96
CA LYS A 309 -8.50 -17.34 -2.37
C LYS A 309 -9.34 -18.24 -3.26
N PHE A 310 -10.04 -17.65 -4.22
CA PHE A 310 -10.70 -18.35 -5.31
C PHE A 310 -9.90 -18.07 -6.58
N MET A 311 -9.26 -19.10 -7.12
CA MET A 311 -8.40 -19.04 -8.29
C MET A 311 -8.71 -20.28 -9.13
N PHE A 312 -8.72 -20.13 -10.45
CA PHE A 312 -8.78 -21.25 -11.39
C PHE A 312 -7.41 -21.93 -11.54
#